data_AF-A0A9P0ZZM8-F1
#
_entry.id   AF-A0A9P0ZZM8-F1
#
_cell.length_a   1.000
_cell.length_b   1.000
_cell.length_c   1.000
_cell.angle_alpha   90.00
_cell.angle_beta   90.00
_cell.angle_gamma   90.00
#
_symmetry.space_group_name_H-M   'P 1'
#
loop_
_entity.id
_entity.type
_entity.pdbx_description
1 polymer ?
#
loop_
_entity_poly.entity_id
_entity_poly.type
_entity_poly.pdbx_seq_one_letter_code
_entity_poly.pdbx_strand_id
1 'polypeptide(L)'
;MATSTATDTHMKDAFAKYTDYLNSLNDKRERVVKASRDITMNSKKVIFQVHRMSQNNKDEVLGKAEKDLGAVTAQYVSRLVRELQGSDFWKLRRAYSPGVQEYVEAATLYHFCKTGTLINLDELNATLIPLSDLSTQPLQINILDYILGLADLTGELMRLAIGRVSDGELEFAHKICSFVREIHRELTLVAPLMEDHSDMKIKMDTMLQSVMKIENACYGVHVRGSEFVPLLESDGSGFPLPLGVSDIN
;
A
#
# COMPACT_ATOMS: atom_id res chain seq x y z
N MET A 1 -16.13 -23.16 58.86
CA MET A 1 -16.69 -21.93 58.28
C MET A 1 -15.64 -20.85 57.98
N ALA A 2 -14.55 -20.72 58.74
CA ALA A 2 -13.53 -19.69 58.50
C ALA A 2 -12.65 -19.90 57.23
N THR A 3 -12.50 -21.13 56.74
CA THR A 3 -11.71 -21.45 55.54
C THR A 3 -12.42 -21.08 54.23
N SER A 4 -13.75 -21.09 54.19
CA SER A 4 -14.52 -20.75 52.99
C SER A 4 -14.50 -19.24 52.70
N THR A 5 -14.61 -18.40 53.73
CA THR A 5 -14.57 -16.93 53.59
C THR A 5 -13.19 -16.40 53.21
N ALA A 6 -12.11 -17.02 53.69
CA ALA A 6 -10.75 -16.66 53.30
C ALA A 6 -10.46 -17.01 51.82
N THR A 7 -10.97 -18.14 51.34
CA THR A 7 -10.82 -18.58 49.94
C THR A 7 -11.60 -17.68 48.98
N ASP A 8 -12.81 -17.27 49.35
CA ASP A 8 -13.62 -16.31 48.59
C ASP A 8 -12.97 -14.93 48.49
N THR A 9 -12.27 -14.49 49.53
CA THR A 9 -11.57 -13.20 49.54
C THR A 9 -10.33 -13.26 48.64
N HIS A 10 -9.54 -14.33 48.73
CA HIS A 10 -8.37 -14.53 47.85
C HIS A 10 -8.76 -14.62 46.38
N MET A 11 -9.89 -15.29 46.07
CA MET A 11 -10.40 -15.35 44.70
C MET A 11 -10.85 -13.97 44.21
N LYS A 12 -11.60 -13.20 45.01
CA LYS A 12 -11.99 -11.83 44.65
C LYS A 12 -10.80 -10.91 44.39
N ASP A 13 -9.76 -11.00 45.24
CA ASP A 13 -8.54 -10.21 45.07
C ASP A 13 -7.78 -10.58 43.78
N ALA A 14 -7.77 -11.87 43.41
CA ALA A 14 -7.20 -12.32 42.15
C ALA A 14 -7.98 -11.79 40.94
N PHE A 15 -9.32 -11.86 40.98
CA PHE A 15 -10.17 -11.32 39.91
C PHE A 15 -10.05 -9.79 39.79
N ALA A 16 -9.92 -9.06 40.90
CA ALA A 16 -9.69 -7.62 40.88
C ALA A 16 -8.40 -7.28 40.13
N LYS A 17 -7.30 -8.00 40.39
CA LYS A 17 -6.03 -7.84 39.66
C LYS A 17 -6.19 -8.13 38.17
N TYR A 18 -6.95 -9.16 37.80
CA TYR A 18 -7.21 -9.47 36.38
C TYR A 18 -8.06 -8.40 35.72
N THR A 19 -9.06 -7.85 36.41
CA THR A 19 -9.87 -6.73 35.93
C THR A 19 -9.00 -5.50 35.66
N ASP A 20 -8.13 -5.12 36.60
CA ASP A 20 -7.23 -3.97 36.44
C ASP A 20 -6.26 -4.16 35.27
N TYR A 21 -5.71 -5.37 35.11
CA TYR A 21 -4.85 -5.72 33.98
C TYR A 21 -5.59 -5.63 32.64
N LEU A 22 -6.79 -6.22 32.54
CA LEU A 22 -7.58 -6.20 31.32
C LEU A 22 -8.06 -4.79 30.95
N ASN A 23 -8.46 -3.99 31.93
CA ASN A 23 -8.83 -2.59 31.72
C ASN A 23 -7.64 -1.79 31.20
N SER A 24 -6.47 -1.93 31.83
CA SER A 24 -5.24 -1.26 31.39
C SER A 24 -4.83 -1.66 29.96
N LEU A 25 -4.97 -2.95 29.61
CA LEU A 25 -4.70 -3.46 28.27
C LEU A 25 -5.72 -2.91 27.25
N ASN A 26 -7.00 -2.84 27.61
CA ASN A 26 -8.04 -2.29 26.76
C ASN A 26 -7.83 -0.80 26.50
N ASP A 27 -7.52 -0.01 27.54
CA ASP A 27 -7.22 1.41 27.42
C ASP A 27 -6.00 1.64 26.51
N LYS A 28 -4.97 0.81 26.64
CA LYS A 28 -3.79 0.84 25.75
C LYS A 28 -4.18 0.51 24.32
N ARG A 29 -4.95 -0.55 24.10
CA ARG A 29 -5.47 -0.93 22.78
C ARG A 29 -6.23 0.21 22.13
N GLU A 30 -7.12 0.90 22.86
CA GLU A 30 -7.88 2.04 22.33
C GLU A 30 -6.99 3.22 21.94
N ARG A 31 -5.91 3.51 22.70
CA ARG A 31 -4.91 4.51 22.30
C ARG A 31 -4.17 4.12 21.02
N VAL A 32 -3.77 2.86 20.90
CA VAL A 32 -3.12 2.31 19.70
C VAL A 32 -4.05 2.36 18.49
N VAL A 33 -5.33 1.99 18.63
CA VAL A 33 -6.32 2.10 17.55
C VAL A 33 -6.48 3.55 17.08
N LYS A 34 -6.50 4.52 18.01
CA LYS A 34 -6.57 5.95 17.64
C LYS A 34 -5.33 6.38 16.87
N ALA A 35 -4.13 6.04 17.34
CA ALA A 35 -2.89 6.34 16.63
C ALA A 35 -2.84 5.70 15.23
N SER A 36 -3.26 4.44 15.12
CA SER A 36 -3.40 3.70 13.85
C SER A 36 -4.31 4.43 12.86
N ARG A 37 -5.49 4.89 13.30
CA ARG A 37 -6.43 5.65 12.47
C ARG A 37 -5.84 6.98 12.00
N ASP A 38 -5.11 7.68 12.86
CA ASP A 38 -4.43 8.93 12.50
C ASP A 38 -3.37 8.68 11.42
N ILE A 39 -2.60 7.58 11.52
CA ILE A 39 -1.63 7.16 10.48
C ILE A 39 -2.37 6.84 9.17
N THR A 40 -3.42 6.03 9.20
CA THR A 40 -4.21 5.70 8.00
C THR A 40 -4.73 6.96 7.31
N MET A 41 -5.36 7.86 8.07
CA MET A 41 -5.94 9.08 7.50
C MET A 41 -4.90 9.96 6.82
N ASN A 42 -3.71 10.12 7.41
CA ASN A 42 -2.69 10.99 6.85
C ASN A 42 -1.88 10.30 5.74
N SER A 43 -1.69 8.98 5.80
CA SER A 43 -1.09 8.21 4.70
C SER A 43 -1.96 8.26 3.44
N LYS A 44 -3.29 8.19 3.58
CA LYS A 44 -4.24 8.43 2.48
C LYS A 44 -4.06 9.80 1.83
N LYS A 45 -3.82 10.85 2.63
CA LYS A 45 -3.57 12.19 2.08
C LYS A 45 -2.30 12.23 1.23
N VAL A 46 -1.25 11.52 1.65
CA VAL A 46 -0.02 11.36 0.86
C VAL A 46 -0.32 10.65 -0.45
N ILE A 47 -1.06 9.52 -0.41
CA ILE A 47 -1.46 8.78 -1.61
C ILE A 47 -2.25 9.68 -2.58
N PHE A 48 -3.27 10.40 -2.08
CA PHE A 48 -4.03 11.34 -2.89
C PHE A 48 -3.19 12.49 -3.45
N GLN A 49 -2.17 12.95 -2.71
CA GLN A 49 -1.24 13.95 -3.19
C GLN A 49 -0.41 13.41 -4.35
N VAL A 50 0.13 12.18 -4.24
CA VAL A 50 0.89 11.52 -5.31
C VAL A 50 0.04 11.31 -6.57
N HIS A 51 -1.24 10.98 -6.44
CA HIS A 51 -2.16 10.83 -7.58
C HIS A 51 -2.39 12.11 -8.40
N ARG A 52 -2.07 13.28 -7.84
CA ARG A 52 -2.16 14.58 -8.56
C ARG A 52 -0.94 14.86 -9.44
N MET A 53 0.06 13.97 -9.41
CA MET A 53 1.23 14.04 -10.25
C MET A 53 0.81 14.08 -11.73
N SER A 54 1.58 14.77 -12.55
CA SER A 54 1.48 14.80 -14.01
C SER A 54 2.88 15.09 -14.55
N GLN A 55 3.07 14.97 -15.86
CA GLN A 55 4.35 15.29 -16.49
C GLN A 55 4.85 16.71 -16.15
N ASN A 56 3.96 17.69 -15.95
CA ASN A 56 4.32 19.10 -15.78
C ASN A 56 4.55 19.53 -14.33
N ASN A 57 4.06 18.76 -13.34
CA ASN A 57 4.10 19.15 -11.92
C ASN A 57 4.73 18.07 -11.02
N LYS A 58 5.40 17.08 -11.63
CA LYS A 58 5.94 15.90 -10.93
C LYS A 58 6.79 16.27 -9.72
N ASP A 59 7.78 17.14 -9.89
CA ASP A 59 8.73 17.49 -8.83
C ASP A 59 8.06 18.25 -7.68
N GLU A 60 7.13 19.15 -7.98
CA GLU A 60 6.36 19.89 -6.98
C GLU A 60 5.48 18.94 -6.17
N VAL A 61 4.73 18.07 -6.86
CA VAL A 61 3.83 17.10 -6.23
C VAL A 61 4.60 16.13 -5.35
N LEU A 62 5.71 15.59 -5.84
CA LEU A 62 6.55 14.66 -5.08
C LEU A 62 7.27 15.37 -3.93
N GLY A 63 7.74 16.60 -4.11
CA GLY A 63 8.33 17.38 -3.02
C GLY A 63 7.35 17.68 -1.89
N LYS A 64 6.07 17.88 -2.21
CA LYS A 64 5.00 18.01 -1.20
C LYS A 64 4.69 16.66 -0.54
N ALA A 65 4.55 15.59 -1.33
CA ALA A 65 4.31 14.25 -0.80
C ALA A 65 5.43 13.79 0.15
N GLU A 66 6.69 14.14 -0.15
CA GLU A 66 7.85 13.86 0.72
C GLU A 66 7.72 14.53 2.09
N LYS A 67 7.33 15.82 2.10
CA LYS A 67 7.12 16.58 3.34
C LYS A 67 5.94 16.01 4.13
N ASP A 68 4.84 15.70 3.45
CA ASP A 68 3.64 15.13 4.07
C ASP A 68 3.95 13.75 4.66
N LEU A 69 4.66 12.89 3.92
CA LEU A 69 5.10 11.57 4.40
C LEU A 69 6.06 11.69 5.59
N GLY A 70 7.04 12.61 5.52
CA GLY A 70 7.93 12.91 6.63
C GLY A 70 7.19 13.38 7.88
N ALA A 71 6.12 14.17 7.72
CA ALA A 71 5.25 14.55 8.83
C ALA A 71 4.47 13.35 9.39
N VAL A 72 4.01 12.43 8.53
CA VAL A 72 3.37 11.19 8.99
C VAL A 72 4.29 10.37 9.87
N THR A 73 5.53 10.18 9.41
CA THR A 73 6.59 9.48 10.12
C THR A 73 6.90 10.17 11.45
N ALA A 74 7.21 11.47 11.42
CA ALA A 74 7.66 12.21 12.60
C ALA A 74 6.58 12.42 13.67
N GLN A 75 5.30 12.54 13.29
CA GLN A 75 4.20 12.88 14.22
C GLN A 75 3.33 11.68 14.60
N TYR A 76 2.91 10.86 13.64
CA TYR A 76 1.91 9.82 13.88
C TYR A 76 2.55 8.46 14.11
N VAL A 77 3.54 8.08 13.30
CA VAL A 77 4.27 6.82 13.51
C VAL A 77 5.03 6.87 14.84
N SER A 78 5.74 7.97 15.13
CA SER A 78 6.42 8.17 16.42
C SER A 78 5.47 8.05 17.63
N ARG A 79 4.25 8.58 17.52
CA ARG A 79 3.22 8.44 18.56
C ARG A 79 2.80 6.99 18.74
N LEU A 80 2.63 6.24 17.66
CA LEU A 80 2.36 4.80 17.73
C LEU A 80 3.50 4.05 18.42
N VAL A 81 4.76 4.36 18.07
CA VAL A 81 5.95 3.77 18.71
C VAL A 81 5.94 4.03 20.22
N ARG A 82 5.61 5.25 20.66
CA ARG A 82 5.54 5.56 22.10
C ARG A 82 4.47 4.80 22.86
N GLU A 83 3.33 4.52 22.23
CA GLU A 83 2.25 3.74 22.84
C GLU A 83 2.58 2.24 22.91
N LEU A 84 3.43 1.72 22.02
CA LEU A 84 3.88 0.34 21.98
C LEU A 84 5.17 0.17 22.78
N GLN A 85 5.18 -0.66 23.82
CA GLN A 85 6.39 -0.91 24.62
C GLN A 85 6.64 -2.41 24.77
N GLY A 86 7.89 -2.85 24.60
CA GLY A 86 8.33 -4.23 24.86
C GLY A 86 7.51 -5.28 24.11
N SER A 87 6.86 -6.21 24.83
CA SER A 87 6.13 -7.35 24.25
C SER A 87 4.82 -7.00 23.52
N ASP A 88 4.43 -5.73 23.45
CA ASP A 88 3.11 -5.32 22.98
C ASP A 88 2.95 -5.38 21.45
N PHE A 89 4.05 -5.44 20.70
CA PHE A 89 4.02 -5.44 19.23
C PHE A 89 3.19 -6.60 18.65
N TRP A 90 3.32 -7.81 19.19
CA TRP A 90 2.54 -8.95 18.70
C TRP A 90 1.11 -8.95 19.27
N LYS A 91 0.95 -8.60 20.56
CA LYS A 91 -0.36 -8.59 21.25
C LYS A 91 -1.34 -7.60 20.63
N LEU A 92 -0.84 -6.43 20.25
CA LEU A 92 -1.65 -5.32 19.73
C LEU A 92 -1.55 -5.18 18.21
N ARG A 93 -0.96 -6.14 17.49
CA ARG A 93 -0.81 -6.10 16.03
C ARG A 93 -2.11 -5.75 15.31
N ARG A 94 -3.21 -6.40 15.67
CA ARG A 94 -4.53 -6.15 15.06
C ARG A 94 -5.02 -4.70 15.23
N ALA A 95 -4.54 -3.97 16.24
CA ALA A 95 -4.93 -2.59 16.50
C ALA A 95 -4.17 -1.58 15.60
N TYR A 96 -2.89 -1.83 15.32
CA TYR A 96 -2.05 -0.91 14.55
C TYR A 96 -1.79 -1.31 13.10
N SER A 97 -1.92 -2.60 12.77
CA SER A 97 -1.61 -3.15 11.46
C SER A 97 -2.29 -2.40 10.30
N PRO A 98 -3.58 -1.98 10.39
CA PRO A 98 -4.20 -1.17 9.32
C PRO A 98 -3.48 0.16 9.06
N GLY A 99 -3.05 0.86 10.10
CA GLY A 99 -2.28 2.10 9.96
C GLY A 99 -0.90 1.86 9.36
N VAL A 100 -0.23 0.80 9.77
CA VAL A 100 1.11 0.45 9.25
C VAL A 100 1.04 0.01 7.78
N GLN A 101 0.06 -0.80 7.38
CA GLN A 101 -0.13 -1.22 5.99
C GLN A 101 -0.35 0.00 5.07
N GLU A 102 -1.22 0.93 5.47
CA GLU A 102 -1.46 2.16 4.69
C GLU A 102 -0.23 3.07 4.63
N TYR A 103 0.57 3.12 5.71
CA TYR A 103 1.85 3.84 5.70
C TYR A 103 2.86 3.21 4.73
N VAL A 104 2.96 1.88 4.70
CA VAL A 104 3.81 1.15 3.74
C VAL A 104 3.35 1.43 2.32
N GLU A 105 2.05 1.37 2.05
CA GLU A 105 1.45 1.69 0.75
C GLU A 105 1.82 3.13 0.31
N ALA A 106 1.65 4.12 1.18
CA ALA A 106 2.02 5.50 0.89
C ALA A 106 3.52 5.68 0.62
N ALA A 107 4.38 5.06 1.44
CA ALA A 107 5.82 5.17 1.32
C ALA A 107 6.34 4.49 0.05
N THR A 108 5.84 3.30 -0.26
CA THR A 108 6.21 2.54 -1.45
C THR A 108 5.70 3.21 -2.73
N LEU A 109 4.48 3.76 -2.73
CA LEU A 109 3.93 4.51 -3.86
C LEU A 109 4.76 5.77 -4.15
N TYR A 110 5.05 6.55 -3.12
CA TYR A 110 5.90 7.73 -3.23
C TYR A 110 7.28 7.36 -3.78
N HIS A 111 7.92 6.34 -3.20
CA HIS A 111 9.25 5.92 -3.60
C HIS A 111 9.26 5.47 -5.07
N PHE A 112 8.32 4.62 -5.48
CA PHE A 112 8.20 4.18 -6.87
C PHE A 112 8.03 5.37 -7.83
N CYS A 113 7.21 6.37 -7.50
CA CYS A 113 7.04 7.54 -8.36
C CYS A 113 8.31 8.40 -8.49
N LYS A 114 9.15 8.40 -7.45
CA LYS A 114 10.42 9.13 -7.39
C LYS A 114 11.56 8.39 -8.11
N THR A 115 11.72 7.10 -7.84
CA THR A 115 12.91 6.32 -8.27
C THR A 115 12.61 5.28 -9.34
N GLY A 116 11.35 4.87 -9.49
CA GLY A 116 10.95 3.76 -10.36
C GLY A 116 11.24 2.37 -9.76
N THR A 117 11.63 2.29 -8.49
CA THR A 117 11.99 1.03 -7.81
C THR A 117 11.09 0.77 -6.61
N LEU A 118 11.21 -0.43 -6.02
CA LEU A 118 10.58 -0.76 -4.74
C LEU A 118 11.55 -0.41 -3.60
N ILE A 119 11.11 0.38 -2.61
CA ILE A 119 11.82 0.51 -1.33
C ILE A 119 11.61 -0.76 -0.53
N ASN A 120 12.69 -1.44 -0.11
CA ASN A 120 12.57 -2.70 0.62
C ASN A 120 12.26 -2.47 2.12
N LEU A 121 11.93 -3.56 2.83
CA LEU A 121 11.54 -3.50 4.25
C LEU A 121 12.66 -2.95 5.14
N ASP A 122 13.91 -3.32 4.88
CA ASP A 122 15.05 -2.88 5.68
C ASP A 122 15.33 -1.39 5.48
N GLU A 123 15.27 -0.92 4.23
CA GLU A 123 15.36 0.50 3.88
C GLU A 123 14.25 1.32 4.53
N LEU A 124 13.00 0.82 4.50
CA LEU A 124 11.88 1.51 5.13
C LEU A 124 12.03 1.53 6.66
N ASN A 125 12.42 0.42 7.28
CA ASN A 125 12.69 0.36 8.71
C ASN A 125 13.86 1.28 9.11
N ALA A 126 14.88 1.44 8.28
CA ALA A 126 15.98 2.35 8.53
C ALA A 126 15.52 3.81 8.67
N THR A 127 14.46 4.21 7.96
CA THR A 127 13.85 5.55 8.11
C THR A 127 13.16 5.76 9.45
N LEU A 128 12.80 4.68 10.16
CA LEU A 128 12.09 4.72 11.44
C LEU A 128 13.03 4.67 12.65
N ILE A 129 14.29 4.21 12.46
CA ILE A 129 15.30 4.14 13.52
C ILE A 129 15.47 5.49 14.25
N PRO A 130 15.58 6.65 13.56
CA PRO A 130 15.78 7.93 14.24
C PRO A 130 14.63 8.37 15.14
N LEU A 131 13.45 7.78 14.99
CA LEU A 131 12.26 8.11 15.81
C LEU A 131 12.26 7.40 17.16
N SER A 132 13.12 6.39 17.31
CA SER A 132 13.14 5.53 18.48
C SER A 132 14.17 6.07 19.46
N ASP A 133 13.75 6.29 20.70
CA ASP A 133 14.68 6.67 21.75
C ASP A 133 15.64 5.50 22.03
N LEU A 134 16.91 5.75 22.35
CA LEU A 134 17.92 4.71 22.59
C LEU A 134 17.53 3.74 23.72
N SER A 135 16.61 4.15 24.59
CA SER A 135 16.04 3.36 25.68
C SER A 135 14.82 2.51 25.29
N THR A 136 14.27 2.68 24.09
CA THR A 136 13.08 1.97 23.59
C THR A 136 13.39 1.16 22.35
N GLN A 137 12.92 -0.08 22.30
CA GLN A 137 13.10 -0.92 21.11
C GLN A 137 12.39 -0.28 19.92
N PRO A 138 13.06 -0.06 18.78
CA PRO A 138 12.48 0.65 17.65
C PRO A 138 11.29 -0.12 17.08
N LEU A 139 10.24 0.60 16.67
CA LEU A 139 9.17 -0.02 15.88
C LEU A 139 9.79 -0.50 14.57
N GLN A 140 9.80 -1.81 14.40
CA GLN A 140 10.10 -2.44 13.13
C GLN A 140 8.79 -2.86 12.50
N ILE A 141 8.53 -2.36 11.30
CA ILE A 141 7.46 -2.88 10.45
C ILE A 141 7.75 -4.37 10.25
N ASN A 142 6.79 -5.21 10.61
CA ASN A 142 6.93 -6.64 10.41
C ASN A 142 6.70 -6.99 8.94
N ILE A 143 7.26 -8.12 8.52
CA ILE A 143 7.18 -8.60 7.14
C ILE A 143 5.75 -8.77 6.63
N LEU A 144 4.82 -9.17 7.51
CA LEU A 144 3.42 -9.38 7.13
C LEU A 144 2.73 -8.05 6.77
N ASP A 145 2.88 -7.03 7.62
CA ASP A 145 2.31 -5.69 7.36
C ASP A 145 2.94 -5.05 6.12
N TYR A 146 4.22 -5.29 5.89
CA TYR A 146 4.89 -4.83 4.67
C TYR A 146 4.32 -5.50 3.41
N ILE A 147 4.20 -6.83 3.39
CA ILE A 147 3.65 -7.57 2.24
C ILE A 147 2.19 -7.17 1.97
N LEU A 148 1.37 -7.02 3.03
CA LEU A 148 -0.03 -6.65 2.88
C LEU A 148 -0.19 -5.22 2.36
N GLY A 149 0.64 -4.26 2.81
CA GLY A 149 0.66 -2.90 2.26
C GLY A 149 1.22 -2.85 0.83
N LEU A 150 2.20 -3.69 0.50
CA LEU A 150 2.71 -3.84 -0.87
C LEU A 150 1.66 -4.41 -1.82
N ALA A 151 0.78 -5.28 -1.33
CA ALA A 151 -0.33 -5.77 -2.13
C ALA A 151 -1.35 -4.66 -2.42
N ASP A 152 -1.66 -3.79 -1.45
CA ASP A 152 -2.55 -2.64 -1.64
C ASP A 152 -1.97 -1.59 -2.62
N LEU A 153 -0.65 -1.37 -2.57
CA LEU A 153 0.08 -0.51 -3.52
C LEU A 153 -0.29 -0.82 -4.98
N THR A 154 -0.48 -2.08 -5.32
CA THR A 154 -0.80 -2.49 -6.70
C THR A 154 -2.11 -1.90 -7.22
N GLY A 155 -3.08 -1.71 -6.32
CA GLY A 155 -4.35 -1.04 -6.63
C GLY A 155 -4.17 0.45 -6.91
N GLU A 156 -3.34 1.14 -6.13
CA GLU A 156 -3.03 2.55 -6.35
C GLU A 156 -2.17 2.77 -7.61
N LEU A 157 -1.21 1.88 -7.87
CA LEU A 157 -0.45 1.88 -9.12
C LEU A 157 -1.35 1.66 -10.34
N MET A 158 -2.35 0.76 -10.26
CA MET A 158 -3.34 0.63 -11.32
C MET A 158 -4.13 1.92 -11.53
N ARG A 159 -4.63 2.55 -10.47
CA ARG A 159 -5.34 3.84 -10.60
C ARG A 159 -4.47 4.92 -11.25
N LEU A 160 -3.20 5.00 -10.84
CA LEU A 160 -2.23 5.92 -11.41
C LEU A 160 -2.01 5.63 -12.90
N ALA A 161 -1.80 4.36 -13.27
CA ALA A 161 -1.58 3.95 -14.64
C ALA A 161 -2.77 4.28 -15.55
N ILE A 162 -4.01 4.05 -15.12
CA ILE A 162 -5.21 4.41 -15.89
C ILE A 162 -5.29 5.92 -16.14
N GLY A 163 -4.96 6.73 -15.13
CA GLY A 163 -4.84 8.18 -15.30
C GLY A 163 -3.78 8.56 -16.34
N ARG A 164 -2.61 7.92 -16.27
CA ARG A 164 -1.49 8.19 -17.19
C ARG A 164 -1.77 7.76 -18.63
N VAL A 165 -2.47 6.64 -18.83
CA VAL A 165 -2.95 6.23 -20.16
C VAL A 165 -3.89 7.28 -20.74
N SER A 166 -4.77 7.86 -19.92
CA SER A 166 -5.70 8.91 -20.35
C SER A 166 -4.97 10.21 -20.72
N ASP A 167 -3.86 10.51 -20.05
CA ASP A 167 -2.99 11.66 -20.34
C ASP A 167 -2.02 11.41 -21.52
N GLY A 168 -2.04 10.22 -22.14
CA GLY A 168 -1.14 9.84 -23.24
C GLY A 168 0.26 9.40 -22.81
N GLU A 169 0.52 9.27 -21.51
CA GLU A 169 1.82 8.85 -20.94
C GLU A 169 1.98 7.31 -20.97
N LEU A 170 1.92 6.70 -22.15
CA LEU A 170 1.90 5.25 -22.31
C LEU A 170 3.16 4.55 -21.79
N GLU A 171 4.34 5.15 -21.98
CA GLU A 171 5.60 4.57 -21.49
C GLU A 171 5.61 4.43 -19.97
N PHE A 172 5.05 5.41 -19.26
CA PHE A 172 4.98 5.34 -17.80
C PHE A 172 3.92 4.34 -17.33
N ALA A 173 2.79 4.24 -18.03
CA ALA A 173 1.80 3.20 -17.77
C ALA A 173 2.36 1.77 -17.97
N HIS A 174 3.19 1.56 -19.01
CA HIS A 174 3.89 0.29 -19.24
C HIS A 174 4.87 -0.03 -18.11
N LYS A 175 5.65 0.96 -17.64
CA LYS A 175 6.55 0.78 -16.48
C LYS A 175 5.78 0.35 -15.23
N ILE A 176 4.64 1.00 -14.95
CA ILE A 176 3.77 0.60 -13.84
C ILE A 176 3.27 -0.83 -14.05
N CYS A 177 2.81 -1.17 -15.25
CA CYS A 177 2.33 -2.52 -15.57
C CYS A 177 3.41 -3.59 -15.31
N SER A 178 4.64 -3.37 -15.77
CA SER A 178 5.76 -4.29 -15.55
C SER A 178 6.05 -4.47 -14.06
N PHE A 179 6.08 -3.37 -13.30
CA PHE A 179 6.33 -3.40 -11.86
C PHE A 179 5.24 -4.16 -11.09
N VAL A 180 3.96 -3.88 -11.37
CA VAL A 180 2.84 -4.59 -10.71
C VAL A 180 2.84 -6.08 -11.08
N ARG A 181 3.16 -6.42 -12.33
CA ARG A 181 3.27 -7.82 -12.79
C ARG A 181 4.38 -8.56 -12.05
N GLU A 182 5.52 -7.92 -11.83
CA GLU A 182 6.64 -8.49 -11.10
C GLU A 182 6.28 -8.73 -9.63
N ILE A 183 5.67 -7.75 -8.95
CA ILE A 183 5.16 -7.92 -7.58
C ILE A 183 4.17 -9.09 -7.50
N HIS A 184 3.20 -9.15 -8.40
CA HIS A 184 2.20 -10.23 -8.42
C HIS A 184 2.86 -11.60 -8.60
N ARG A 185 3.85 -11.70 -9.49
CA ARG A 185 4.58 -12.96 -9.75
C ARG A 185 5.31 -13.44 -8.50
N GLU A 186 6.06 -12.56 -7.84
CA GLU A 186 6.82 -12.92 -6.63
C GLU A 186 5.87 -13.26 -5.47
N LEU A 187 4.80 -12.48 -5.28
CA LEU A 187 3.82 -12.75 -4.23
C LEU A 187 3.00 -14.03 -4.46
N THR A 188 2.86 -14.49 -5.70
CA THR A 188 2.23 -15.80 -6.00
C THR A 188 3.01 -16.95 -5.37
N LEU A 189 4.34 -16.82 -5.22
CA LEU A 189 5.18 -17.82 -4.56
C LEU A 189 5.05 -17.77 -3.02
N VAL A 190 4.81 -16.58 -2.47
CA VAL A 190 4.80 -16.34 -1.02
C VAL A 190 3.42 -16.51 -0.39
N ALA A 191 2.35 -16.08 -1.08
CA ALA A 191 0.98 -16.10 -0.55
C ALA A 191 0.52 -17.48 -0.02
N PRO A 192 0.88 -18.62 -0.66
CA PRO A 192 0.55 -19.95 -0.14
C PRO A 192 1.29 -20.35 1.15
N LEU A 193 2.31 -19.60 1.57
CA LEU A 193 3.10 -19.86 2.77
C LEU A 193 2.67 -19.00 3.97
N MET A 194 1.79 -18.02 3.77
CA MET A 194 1.35 -17.09 4.82
C MET A 194 0.26 -17.71 5.70
N GLU A 195 0.38 -17.63 7.03
CA GLU A 195 -0.56 -18.26 7.98
C GLU A 195 -2.03 -17.77 7.81
N ASP A 196 -2.24 -16.49 7.52
CA ASP A 196 -3.55 -15.87 7.30
C ASP A 196 -3.89 -15.79 5.80
N HIS A 197 -4.25 -16.93 5.20
CA HIS A 197 -4.47 -17.02 3.74
C HIS A 197 -5.66 -16.21 3.20
N SER A 198 -6.67 -15.87 4.02
CA SER A 198 -7.93 -15.29 3.52
C SER A 198 -7.77 -13.87 2.99
N ASP A 199 -7.12 -12.99 3.77
CA ASP A 199 -6.88 -11.60 3.37
C ASP A 199 -5.91 -11.53 2.20
N MET A 200 -4.80 -12.27 2.29
CA MET A 200 -3.82 -12.33 1.21
C MET A 200 -4.42 -12.88 -0.09
N LYS A 201 -5.30 -13.89 -0.04
CA LYS A 201 -5.99 -14.40 -1.22
C LYS A 201 -6.82 -13.32 -1.92
N ILE A 202 -7.60 -12.55 -1.15
CA ILE A 202 -8.40 -11.45 -1.71
C ILE A 202 -7.50 -10.38 -2.34
N LYS A 203 -6.37 -10.07 -1.69
CA LYS A 203 -5.37 -9.14 -2.21
C LYS A 203 -4.70 -9.64 -3.49
N MET A 204 -4.35 -10.93 -3.57
CA MET A 204 -3.84 -11.57 -4.79
C MET A 204 -4.84 -11.48 -5.95
N ASP A 205 -6.10 -11.81 -5.70
CA ASP A 205 -7.17 -11.71 -6.71
C ASP A 205 -7.33 -10.25 -7.19
N THR A 206 -7.31 -9.29 -6.26
CA THR A 206 -7.40 -7.85 -6.56
C THR A 206 -6.19 -7.34 -7.35
N MET A 207 -5.00 -7.83 -7.04
CA MET A 207 -3.76 -7.49 -7.72
C MET A 207 -3.76 -8.04 -9.16
N LEU A 208 -4.24 -9.27 -9.38
CA LEU A 208 -4.42 -9.82 -10.73
C LEU A 208 -5.40 -8.97 -11.55
N GLN A 209 -6.53 -8.58 -10.97
CA GLN A 209 -7.46 -7.66 -11.63
C GLN A 209 -6.82 -6.30 -11.94
N SER A 210 -5.92 -5.84 -11.07
CA SER A 210 -5.19 -4.59 -11.28
C SER A 210 -4.24 -4.70 -12.48
N VAL A 211 -3.48 -5.79 -12.60
CA VAL A 211 -2.64 -6.08 -13.78
C VAL A 211 -3.49 -6.08 -15.06
N MET A 212 -4.57 -6.86 -15.08
CA MET A 212 -5.44 -6.99 -16.26
C MET A 212 -6.02 -5.64 -16.70
N LYS A 213 -6.40 -4.77 -15.76
CA LYS A 213 -6.93 -3.43 -16.08
C LYS A 213 -5.89 -2.56 -16.76
N ILE A 214 -4.65 -2.55 -16.26
CA ILE A 214 -3.57 -1.76 -16.85
C ILE A 214 -3.24 -2.28 -18.25
N GLU A 215 -3.11 -3.60 -18.41
CA GLU A 215 -2.82 -4.24 -19.69
C GLU A 215 -3.89 -3.95 -20.74
N ASN A 216 -5.18 -4.11 -20.37
CA ASN A 216 -6.29 -3.81 -21.26
C ASN A 216 -6.34 -2.34 -21.66
N ALA A 217 -6.01 -1.42 -20.75
CA ALA A 217 -5.94 0.01 -21.06
C ALA A 217 -4.81 0.31 -22.06
N CYS A 218 -3.61 -0.24 -21.83
CA CYS A 218 -2.47 -0.07 -22.73
C CYS A 218 -2.74 -0.68 -24.12
N TYR A 219 -3.28 -1.91 -24.15
CA TYR A 219 -3.68 -2.59 -25.39
C TYR A 219 -4.73 -1.79 -26.16
N GLY A 220 -5.76 -1.31 -25.47
CA GLY A 220 -6.85 -0.55 -26.10
C GLY A 220 -6.39 0.77 -26.73
N VAL A 221 -5.34 1.41 -26.21
CA VAL A 221 -4.73 2.58 -26.86
C VAL A 221 -3.83 2.17 -28.01
N HIS A 222 -3.04 1.10 -27.86
CA HIS A 222 -2.15 0.61 -28.92
C HIS A 222 -2.92 0.22 -30.20
N VAL A 223 -4.03 -0.51 -30.06
CA VAL A 223 -4.88 -0.90 -31.19
C VAL A 223 -5.47 0.33 -31.88
N ARG A 224 -6.07 1.25 -31.11
CA ARG A 224 -6.66 2.49 -31.66
C ARG A 224 -5.63 3.39 -32.34
N GLY A 225 -4.43 3.49 -31.78
CA GLY A 225 -3.32 4.21 -32.39
C GLY A 225 -2.81 3.57 -33.68
N SER A 226 -2.97 2.26 -33.83
CA SER A 226 -2.60 1.51 -35.04
C SER A 226 -3.68 1.55 -36.12
N GLU A 227 -4.95 1.77 -35.75
CA GLU A 227 -6.08 1.96 -36.67
C GLU A 227 -6.05 3.35 -37.34
N PHE A 228 -5.56 4.38 -36.62
CA PHE A 228 -5.36 5.73 -37.15
C PHE A 228 -3.92 5.93 -37.66
N VAL A 229 -3.54 5.22 -38.72
CA VAL A 229 -2.46 5.69 -39.59
C VAL A 229 -3.02 6.87 -40.40
N PRO A 230 -2.43 8.08 -40.38
CA PRO A 230 -2.90 9.18 -41.20
C PRO A 230 -2.77 8.81 -42.67
N LEU A 231 -3.86 8.31 -43.25
CA LEU A 231 -4.11 8.48 -44.68
C LEU A 231 -4.35 9.98 -44.87
N LEU A 232 -3.45 10.64 -45.61
CA LEU A 232 -3.33 12.08 -45.96
C LEU A 232 -2.23 12.77 -45.13
N GLU A 233 -1.11 13.23 -45.68
CA GLU A 233 -0.88 13.84 -47.00
C GLU A 233 0.47 13.41 -47.60
N SER A 234 0.45 12.64 -48.69
CA SER A 234 1.51 12.71 -49.70
C SER A 234 0.86 13.05 -51.01
N ASP A 235 1.06 14.29 -51.46
CA ASP A 235 0.67 14.76 -52.77
C ASP A 235 1.12 13.80 -53.89
N GLY A 236 0.15 13.45 -54.73
CA GLY A 236 0.36 13.15 -56.15
C GLY A 236 1.33 12.02 -56.53
N SER A 237 0.85 10.78 -56.54
CA SER A 237 0.94 9.90 -57.72
C SER A 237 0.24 8.58 -57.42
N GLY A 238 -0.68 8.17 -58.30
CA GLY A 238 -1.62 7.08 -58.03
C GLY A 238 -0.96 5.70 -58.02
N PHE A 239 -1.42 4.84 -57.12
CA PHE A 239 -1.41 3.39 -57.25
C PHE A 239 -2.65 2.79 -56.57
N PRO A 240 -3.16 1.64 -57.07
CA PRO A 240 -4.55 1.23 -56.89
C PRO A 240 -4.81 0.57 -55.53
N LEU A 241 -6.02 0.82 -55.01
CA LEU A 241 -6.59 0.19 -53.82
C LEU A 241 -6.68 -1.34 -53.98
N PRO A 242 -6.43 -2.13 -52.92
CA PRO A 242 -6.76 -3.54 -52.93
C PRO A 242 -8.28 -3.69 -52.86
N LEU A 243 -8.85 -4.36 -53.87
CA LEU A 243 -10.26 -4.74 -53.90
C LEU A 243 -10.62 -5.47 -52.60
N GLY A 244 -11.65 -4.96 -51.92
CA GLY A 244 -12.40 -5.74 -50.95
C GLY A 244 -12.91 -7.02 -51.61
N VAL A 245 -12.65 -8.14 -50.95
CA VAL A 245 -13.25 -9.43 -51.31
C VAL A 245 -14.72 -9.31 -50.95
N SER A 246 -15.54 -9.12 -51.98
CA SER A 246 -16.99 -9.22 -51.89
C SER A 246 -17.39 -10.68 -51.59
N ASP A 247 -18.30 -10.84 -50.65
CA ASP A 247 -18.97 -12.09 -50.32
C ASP A 247 -19.54 -12.79 -51.56
N ILE A 248 -19.38 -14.12 -51.62
CA ILE A 248 -20.22 -15.01 -52.43
C ILE A 248 -20.50 -16.29 -51.63
N ASN A 249 -21.79 -16.45 -51.30
CA ASN A 249 -22.58 -17.64 -50.95
C ASN A 249 -21.97 -18.79 -50.13
#